data_AF-A0A1W6ZZA5-F1
#
_entry.id   AF-A0A1W6ZZA5-F1
#
_cell.length_a   1.000
_cell.length_b   1.000
_cell.length_c   1.000
_cell.angle_alpha   90.00
_cell.angle_beta   90.00
_cell.angle_gamma   90.00
#
_symmetry.space_group_name_H-M   'P 1'
#
loop_
_entity.id
_entity.type
_entity.pdbx_description
1 polymer ?
#
loop_
_entity_poly.entity_id
_entity_poly.type
_entity_poly.pdbx_seq_one_letter_code
_entity_poly.pdbx_strand_id
1 'polypeptide(L)'
;MHWTSRPDTSATRSSCNVDASRGRGNCNKGGTSRRRWLASIRAEAGRCRGRLSALKRGKDIVTIDLASQSGRSHMNELISGTDVLVTQSRPGILEKLGLAATDLIARYPRLIVCSISGYGQNGPRAHESGHDLNYVASAGLLGLGSAPTVPPVLLADIAGGTYPAVINILLALRQRDITGTGSHLDISMTDAMFVFAWEALASRWGAGSVPPDRLRFNGTSPRYRHYATRDDRFIVVAALEERFWQRFVKVIGLEPRMPTIRMIHPPRLKR
;
A
#
# COMPACT_ATOMS: atom_id res chain seq x y z
N MET A 1 -18.36 -12.75 -5.45
CA MET A 1 -17.51 -13.33 -6.53
C MET A 1 -16.72 -14.48 -5.95
N HIS A 2 -17.19 -15.71 -6.19
CA HIS A 2 -16.50 -16.93 -5.77
C HIS A 2 -15.29 -17.19 -6.68
N TRP A 3 -14.11 -17.39 -6.08
CA TRP A 3 -12.98 -18.04 -6.75
C TRP A 3 -12.76 -19.39 -6.08
N THR A 4 -13.27 -20.44 -6.70
CA THR A 4 -12.96 -21.83 -6.33
C THR A 4 -11.58 -22.20 -6.86
N SER A 5 -10.65 -22.54 -5.98
CA SER A 5 -9.38 -23.16 -6.35
C SER A 5 -9.61 -24.62 -6.73
N ARG A 6 -9.39 -24.99 -7.99
CA ARG A 6 -9.07 -26.38 -8.35
C ARG A 6 -7.54 -26.54 -8.32
N PRO A 7 -7.00 -27.60 -7.69
CA PRO A 7 -5.58 -27.89 -7.73
C PRO A 7 -5.30 -28.67 -9.02
N ASP A 8 -4.61 -28.06 -9.99
CA ASP A 8 -4.03 -28.81 -11.09
C ASP A 8 -2.54 -29.04 -10.82
N THR A 9 -2.25 -30.24 -10.35
CA THR A 9 -0.90 -30.76 -10.08
C THR A 9 -0.28 -31.27 -11.38
N SER A 10 0.24 -30.37 -12.21
CA SER A 10 1.11 -30.80 -13.34
C SER A 10 2.07 -29.72 -13.85
N ALA A 11 2.41 -28.71 -13.04
CA ALA A 11 3.53 -27.83 -13.37
C ALA A 11 4.82 -28.42 -12.81
N THR A 12 5.62 -29.00 -13.71
CA THR A 12 7.01 -29.41 -13.47
C THR A 12 7.73 -28.28 -12.74
N ARG A 13 8.06 -28.50 -11.46
CA ARG A 13 8.94 -27.59 -10.70
C ARG A 13 10.32 -27.66 -11.34
N SER A 14 10.64 -26.73 -12.23
CA SER A 14 12.01 -26.48 -12.64
C SER A 14 12.72 -25.67 -11.55
N SER A 15 13.22 -26.36 -10.52
CA SER A 15 14.25 -25.80 -9.66
C SER A 15 15.60 -25.94 -10.37
N CYS A 16 16.08 -24.87 -11.00
CA CYS A 16 17.50 -24.77 -11.36
C CYS A 16 18.27 -24.31 -10.13
N ASN A 17 18.82 -25.27 -9.37
CA ASN A 17 20.00 -25.02 -8.56
C ASN A 17 21.21 -25.06 -9.49
N VAL A 18 21.93 -23.94 -9.61
CA VAL A 18 23.29 -23.98 -10.16
C VAL A 18 24.22 -23.96 -8.96
N ASP A 19 24.71 -25.16 -8.63
CA ASP A 19 25.88 -25.34 -7.77
C ASP A 19 27.11 -24.92 -8.58
N ALA A 20 27.95 -24.07 -8.00
CA ALA A 20 29.10 -23.49 -8.66
C ALA A 20 30.26 -24.50 -8.67
N SER A 21 30.10 -25.61 -9.40
CA SER A 21 31.23 -26.39 -9.90
C SER A 21 30.82 -27.19 -11.14
N ARG A 22 31.54 -26.95 -12.25
CA ARG A 22 31.41 -27.53 -13.60
C ARG A 22 30.44 -26.80 -14.53
N GLY A 23 31.01 -26.29 -15.62
CA GLY A 23 30.35 -25.48 -16.63
C GLY A 23 29.54 -26.27 -17.68
N ARG A 24 28.79 -25.47 -18.43
CA ARG A 24 27.85 -25.76 -19.54
C ARG A 24 26.41 -26.09 -19.10
N GLY A 25 25.51 -25.16 -19.40
CA GLY A 25 24.07 -25.38 -19.48
C GLY A 25 23.53 -24.70 -20.73
N ASN A 26 23.12 -25.51 -21.70
CA ASN A 26 22.52 -25.10 -22.97
C ASN A 26 21.02 -24.84 -22.73
N CYS A 27 20.51 -23.65 -23.04
CA CYS A 27 19.08 -23.33 -22.91
C CYS A 27 18.37 -23.52 -24.25
N ASN A 28 17.55 -24.57 -24.35
CA ASN A 28 16.68 -24.83 -25.49
C ASN A 28 15.63 -23.72 -25.65
N LYS A 29 15.52 -23.19 -26.88
CA LYS A 29 14.43 -22.34 -27.32
C LYS A 29 13.18 -23.20 -27.55
N GLY A 30 12.25 -23.18 -26.59
CA GLY A 30 10.91 -23.77 -26.74
C GLY A 30 9.86 -22.74 -26.40
N GLY A 31 9.11 -22.28 -27.41
CA GLY A 31 8.12 -21.21 -27.27
C GLY A 31 6.81 -21.68 -26.66
N THR A 32 6.23 -20.83 -25.80
CA THR A 32 4.78 -20.76 -25.56
C THR A 32 4.41 -19.35 -25.07
N SER A 33 3.62 -18.64 -25.89
CA SER A 33 2.69 -17.53 -25.58
C SER A 33 3.15 -16.38 -24.67
N ARG A 34 3.26 -15.17 -25.26
CA ARG A 34 3.53 -13.87 -24.63
C ARG A 34 2.61 -13.60 -23.42
N ARG A 35 3.13 -13.71 -22.20
CA ARG A 35 2.50 -13.12 -21.00
C ARG A 35 3.31 -11.88 -20.60
N ARG A 36 2.71 -10.70 -20.82
CA ARG A 36 3.22 -9.37 -20.50
C ARG A 36 3.04 -9.13 -19.00
N TRP A 37 4.13 -9.13 -18.25
CA TRP A 37 4.10 -9.03 -16.79
C TRP A 37 4.69 -7.72 -16.26
N LEU A 38 4.22 -7.33 -15.07
CA LEU A 38 4.77 -6.29 -14.20
C LEU A 38 6.18 -6.70 -13.75
N ALA A 39 7.20 -5.93 -14.13
CA ALA A 39 8.54 -6.09 -13.57
C ALA A 39 8.61 -5.33 -12.24
N SER A 40 8.93 -6.04 -11.15
CA SER A 40 9.26 -5.44 -9.86
C SER A 40 10.75 -5.64 -9.61
N ILE A 41 11.52 -4.56 -9.65
CA ILE A 41 12.96 -4.61 -9.36
C ILE A 41 13.14 -4.51 -7.86
N ARG A 42 13.75 -5.52 -7.25
CA ARG A 42 14.24 -5.45 -5.87
C ARG A 42 15.63 -6.07 -5.80
N ALA A 43 16.63 -5.30 -5.39
CA ALA A 43 17.95 -5.84 -5.07
C ALA A 43 17.85 -6.56 -3.71
N GLU A 44 17.89 -7.90 -3.70
CA GLU A 44 17.98 -8.69 -2.46
C GLU A 44 18.96 -9.85 -2.67
N ALA A 45 19.93 -9.99 -1.77
CA ALA A 45 20.75 -11.18 -1.59
C ALA A 45 20.15 -12.01 -0.42
N GLY A 46 19.72 -13.25 -0.68
CA GLY A 46 19.40 -14.23 0.36
C GLY A 46 18.03 -14.93 0.26
N ARG A 47 17.92 -16.10 0.91
CA ARG A 47 16.69 -16.92 0.99
C ARG A 47 15.62 -16.21 1.83
N CYS A 48 14.44 -15.94 1.25
CA CYS A 48 13.31 -15.38 2.00
C CYS A 48 12.46 -16.49 2.66
N ARG A 49 12.34 -16.48 3.99
CA ARG A 49 11.37 -17.32 4.73
C ARG A 49 10.11 -16.51 5.13
N GLY A 50 8.94 -17.10 4.96
CA GLY A 50 7.67 -16.74 5.63
C GLY A 50 6.92 -15.49 5.10
N ARG A 51 7.37 -14.29 5.46
CA ARG A 51 6.58 -13.05 5.28
C ARG A 51 6.55 -12.58 3.82
N LEU A 52 7.69 -12.70 3.16
CA LEU A 52 7.85 -12.25 1.77
C LEU A 52 7.27 -13.24 0.75
N SER A 53 7.08 -14.51 1.11
CA SER A 53 6.44 -15.49 0.22
C SER A 53 4.96 -15.18 -0.04
N ALA A 54 4.28 -14.53 0.91
CA ALA A 54 2.90 -14.08 0.69
C ALA A 54 2.82 -13.01 -0.42
N LEU A 55 3.81 -12.11 -0.49
CA LEU A 55 3.87 -11.00 -1.45
C LEU A 55 4.55 -11.36 -2.79
N LYS A 56 5.30 -12.47 -2.81
CA LYS A 56 6.02 -12.98 -3.99
C LYS A 56 5.24 -14.05 -4.77
N ARG A 57 4.10 -14.53 -4.25
CA ARG A 57 3.29 -15.57 -4.91
C ARG A 57 2.85 -15.13 -6.31
N GLY A 58 3.05 -16.00 -7.31
CA GLY A 58 2.65 -15.76 -8.70
C GLY A 58 3.61 -14.89 -9.52
N LYS A 59 4.77 -14.51 -8.96
CA LYS A 59 5.80 -13.73 -9.65
C LYS A 59 6.98 -14.61 -10.02
N ASP A 60 7.49 -14.45 -11.23
CA ASP A 60 8.82 -14.93 -11.60
C ASP A 60 9.87 -14.01 -10.99
N ILE A 61 10.95 -14.60 -10.48
CA ILE A 61 12.02 -13.86 -9.80
C ILE A 61 13.30 -14.06 -10.59
N VAL A 62 13.89 -12.95 -11.04
CA VAL A 62 15.18 -12.91 -11.73
C VAL A 62 16.11 -12.01 -10.93
N THR A 63 17.36 -12.45 -10.76
CA THR A 63 18.42 -11.65 -10.13
C THR A 63 19.31 -11.08 -11.22
N ILE A 64 19.52 -9.76 -11.20
CA ILE A 64 20.32 -9.04 -12.19
C ILE A 64 21.30 -8.14 -11.46
N ASP A 65 22.58 -8.27 -11.79
CA ASP A 65 23.62 -7.35 -11.31
C ASP A 65 23.71 -6.13 -12.24
N LEU A 66 23.10 -5.02 -11.81
CA LEU A 66 23.11 -3.76 -12.55
C LEU A 66 24.47 -3.02 -12.51
N ALA A 67 25.45 -3.49 -11.73
CA ALA A 67 26.81 -2.98 -11.80
C ALA A 67 27.55 -3.51 -13.03
N SER A 68 27.21 -4.72 -13.50
CA SER A 68 27.80 -5.34 -14.68
C SER A 68 27.18 -4.84 -15.99
N GLN A 69 28.00 -4.75 -17.04
CA GLN A 69 27.51 -4.40 -18.38
C GLN A 69 26.50 -5.44 -18.90
N SER A 70 26.75 -6.73 -18.66
CA SER A 70 25.85 -7.83 -19.05
C SER A 70 24.51 -7.75 -18.34
N GLY A 71 24.49 -7.44 -17.05
CA GLY A 71 23.25 -7.26 -16.30
C GLY A 71 22.45 -6.04 -16.76
N ARG A 72 23.11 -4.93 -17.09
CA ARG A 72 22.43 -3.77 -17.72
C ARG A 72 21.82 -4.12 -19.07
N SER A 73 22.55 -4.87 -19.92
CA SER A 73 22.01 -5.36 -21.20
C SER A 73 20.79 -6.25 -21.00
N HIS A 74 20.86 -7.23 -20.10
CA HIS A 74 19.73 -8.12 -19.77
C HIS A 74 18.53 -7.32 -19.24
N MET A 75 18.77 -6.31 -18.38
CA MET A 75 17.69 -5.43 -17.90
C MET A 75 17.00 -4.69 -19.05
N ASN A 76 17.76 -4.14 -20.00
CA ASN A 76 17.20 -3.46 -21.17
C ASN A 76 16.38 -4.41 -22.05
N GLU A 77 16.83 -5.65 -22.23
CA GLU A 77 16.07 -6.69 -22.95
C GLU A 77 14.72 -6.96 -22.28
N LEU A 78 14.68 -7.11 -20.96
CA LEU A 78 13.43 -7.30 -20.22
C LEU A 78 12.49 -6.10 -20.35
N ILE A 79 13.02 -4.87 -20.21
CA ILE A 79 12.21 -3.65 -20.32
C ILE A 79 11.62 -3.51 -21.73
N SER A 80 12.34 -3.91 -22.78
CA SER A 80 11.87 -3.78 -24.17
C SER A 80 10.54 -4.49 -24.43
N GLY A 81 10.23 -5.57 -23.70
CA GLY A 81 8.97 -6.31 -23.78
C GLY A 81 7.94 -5.94 -22.69
N THR A 82 8.27 -5.02 -21.78
CA THR A 82 7.48 -4.72 -20.58
C THR A 82 6.44 -3.63 -20.85
N ASP A 83 5.23 -3.81 -20.34
CA ASP A 83 4.19 -2.77 -20.36
C ASP A 83 4.30 -1.80 -19.20
N VAL A 84 4.58 -2.34 -18.01
CA VAL A 84 4.59 -1.60 -16.75
C VAL A 84 5.81 -2.00 -15.93
N LEU A 85 6.64 -1.02 -15.61
CA LEU A 85 7.75 -1.15 -14.67
C LEU A 85 7.35 -0.53 -13.33
N VAL A 86 7.35 -1.30 -12.25
CA VAL A 86 7.08 -0.79 -10.90
C VAL A 86 8.37 -0.76 -10.10
N THR A 87 8.68 0.40 -9.54
CA THR A 87 9.90 0.62 -8.76
C THR A 87 9.55 1.20 -7.40
N GLN A 88 10.29 0.76 -6.39
CA GLN A 88 10.22 1.31 -5.04
C GLN A 88 11.64 1.72 -4.63
N SER A 89 12.05 2.88 -5.13
CA SER A 89 13.39 3.44 -4.91
C SER A 89 13.26 4.89 -4.47
N ARG A 90 14.22 5.34 -3.67
CA ARG A 90 14.35 6.77 -3.37
C ARG A 90 14.74 7.54 -4.64
N PRO A 91 14.41 8.82 -4.73
CA PRO A 91 14.78 9.65 -5.87
C PRO A 91 16.29 9.68 -6.06
N GLY A 92 16.75 9.59 -7.32
CA GLY A 92 18.16 9.55 -7.67
C GLY A 92 18.79 8.15 -7.73
N ILE A 93 18.15 7.10 -7.18
CA ILE A 93 18.74 5.76 -7.19
C ILE A 93 18.69 5.13 -8.59
N LEU A 94 17.57 5.27 -9.30
CA LEU A 94 17.41 4.65 -10.61
C LEU A 94 18.24 5.38 -11.67
N GLU A 95 18.39 6.68 -11.54
CA GLU A 95 19.23 7.55 -12.35
C GLU A 95 20.68 7.08 -12.30
N LYS A 96 21.21 6.80 -11.10
CA LYS A 96 22.56 6.23 -10.91
C LYS A 96 22.74 4.86 -11.57
N LEU A 97 21.64 4.15 -11.84
CA LEU A 97 21.62 2.84 -12.48
C LEU A 97 21.30 2.91 -13.99
N GLY A 98 21.13 4.11 -14.56
CA GLY A 98 20.75 4.29 -15.97
C GLY A 98 19.30 3.89 -16.27
N LEU A 99 18.44 3.93 -15.25
CA LEU A 99 17.02 3.54 -15.28
C LEU A 99 16.10 4.71 -14.90
N ALA A 100 16.54 5.95 -15.15
CA ALA A 100 15.69 7.12 -14.95
C ALA A 100 14.38 6.97 -15.73
N ALA A 101 13.25 7.33 -15.11
CA ALA A 101 11.94 7.16 -15.74
C ALA A 101 11.83 7.91 -17.08
N THR A 102 12.38 9.13 -17.14
CA THR A 102 12.46 9.95 -18.36
C THR A 102 13.20 9.24 -19.48
N ASP A 103 14.38 8.67 -19.18
CA ASP A 103 15.22 7.99 -20.16
C ASP A 103 14.59 6.68 -20.63
N LEU A 104 13.88 5.99 -19.73
CA LEU A 104 13.15 4.77 -20.06
C LEU A 104 11.96 5.05 -20.97
N ILE A 105 11.18 6.11 -20.71
CA ILE A 105 10.05 6.49 -21.55
C ILE A 105 10.53 6.98 -22.91
N ALA A 106 11.64 7.72 -22.97
CA ALA A 106 12.24 8.13 -24.24
C ALA A 106 12.67 6.93 -25.10
N ARG A 107 13.27 5.89 -24.49
CA ARG A 107 13.68 4.66 -25.17
C ARG A 107 12.53 3.71 -25.49
N TYR A 108 11.51 3.69 -24.64
CA TYR A 108 10.35 2.80 -24.74
C TYR A 108 9.06 3.63 -24.61
N PRO A 109 8.61 4.31 -25.68
CA PRO A 109 7.52 5.30 -25.61
C PRO A 109 6.16 4.76 -25.15
N ARG A 110 5.99 3.43 -25.09
CA ARG A 110 4.78 2.74 -24.62
C ARG A 110 4.87 2.26 -23.15
N LEU A 111 6.03 2.39 -22.52
CA LEU A 111 6.28 1.92 -21.18
C LEU A 111 5.60 2.83 -20.15
N ILE A 112 4.91 2.23 -19.20
CA ILE A 112 4.44 2.93 -18.00
C ILE A 112 5.44 2.65 -16.88
N VAL A 113 6.04 3.70 -16.33
CA VAL A 113 6.94 3.60 -15.17
C VAL A 113 6.17 4.08 -13.96
N CYS A 114 6.01 3.24 -12.94
CA CYS A 114 5.39 3.61 -11.67
C CYS A 114 6.46 3.61 -10.56
N SER A 115 6.75 4.80 -10.04
CA SER A 115 7.66 5.01 -8.92
C SER A 115 6.85 5.19 -7.65
N ILE A 116 7.03 4.31 -6.68
CA ILE A 116 6.41 4.40 -5.37
C ILE A 116 7.48 4.77 -4.35
N SER A 117 7.33 5.92 -3.68
CA SER A 117 8.26 6.38 -2.63
C SER A 117 7.50 6.93 -1.43
N GLY A 118 8.22 7.17 -0.34
CA GLY A 118 7.63 7.67 0.91
C GLY A 118 6.95 9.02 0.77
N TYR A 119 7.64 9.97 0.15
CA TYR A 119 7.25 11.37 0.05
C TYR A 119 7.18 11.89 -1.40
N GLY A 120 7.09 10.99 -2.38
CA GLY A 120 7.14 11.33 -3.82
C GLY A 120 8.55 11.40 -4.38
N GLN A 121 8.68 11.65 -5.69
CA GLN A 121 9.99 11.82 -6.35
C GLN A 121 10.56 13.23 -6.21
N ASN A 122 9.72 14.20 -5.82
CA ASN A 122 10.05 15.62 -5.75
C ASN A 122 9.64 16.24 -4.41
N GLY A 123 10.08 17.48 -4.17
CA GLY A 123 9.71 18.26 -2.98
C GLY A 123 10.71 18.15 -1.83
N PRO A 124 10.48 18.92 -0.74
CA PRO A 124 11.48 19.12 0.31
C PRO A 124 11.83 17.84 1.09
N ARG A 125 10.93 16.86 1.10
CA ARG A 125 11.08 15.60 1.84
C ARG A 125 11.42 14.40 0.95
N ALA A 126 11.63 14.61 -0.35
CA ALA A 126 11.82 13.54 -1.35
C ALA A 126 12.96 12.57 -1.00
N HIS A 127 14.03 13.06 -0.36
CA HIS A 127 15.20 12.27 0.00
C HIS A 127 15.15 11.68 1.43
N GLU A 128 14.10 11.97 2.20
CA GLU A 128 13.94 11.43 3.55
C GLU A 128 13.63 9.92 3.53
N SER A 129 14.24 9.17 4.44
CA SER A 129 13.89 7.77 4.67
C SER A 129 12.74 7.65 5.67
N GLY A 130 11.91 6.63 5.49
CA GLY A 130 10.89 6.27 6.46
C GLY A 130 10.41 4.84 6.26
N HIS A 131 9.56 4.42 7.19
CA HIS A 131 8.73 3.24 7.09
C HIS A 131 7.26 3.64 7.17
N ASP A 132 6.37 2.69 6.91
CA ASP A 132 4.92 2.85 6.96
C ASP A 132 4.44 3.84 8.03
N LEU A 133 4.82 3.59 9.30
CA LEU A 133 4.39 4.39 10.44
C LEU A 133 4.87 5.86 10.39
N ASN A 134 6.05 6.13 9.82
CA ASN A 134 6.56 7.50 9.65
C ASN A 134 5.72 8.29 8.64
N TYR A 135 5.27 7.62 7.57
CA TYR A 135 4.41 8.22 6.54
C TYR A 135 3.01 8.49 7.10
N VAL A 136 2.43 7.53 7.82
CA VAL A 136 1.15 7.71 8.52
C VAL A 136 1.22 8.85 9.55
N ALA A 137 2.32 8.94 10.30
CA ALA A 137 2.56 10.03 11.25
C ALA A 137 2.69 11.39 10.53
N SER A 138 3.47 11.43 9.44
CA SER A 138 3.68 12.64 8.63
C SER A 138 2.40 13.17 8.02
N ALA A 139 1.48 12.29 7.65
CA ALA A 139 0.15 12.65 7.17
C ALA A 139 -0.81 13.11 8.28
N GLY A 140 -0.37 13.09 9.54
CA GLY A 140 -1.16 13.54 10.71
C GLY A 140 -2.18 12.53 11.23
N LEU A 141 -2.28 11.34 10.61
CA LEU A 141 -3.33 10.36 10.94
C LEU A 141 -3.20 9.81 12.36
N LEU A 142 -1.97 9.60 12.86
CA LEU A 142 -1.76 9.10 14.22
C LEU A 142 -2.22 10.10 15.29
N GLY A 143 -2.32 11.39 14.95
CA GLY A 143 -2.81 12.44 15.85
C GLY A 143 -4.33 12.56 15.92
N LEU A 144 -5.07 11.82 15.07
CA LEU A 144 -6.54 11.89 15.04
C LEU A 144 -7.21 10.99 16.08
N GLY A 145 -6.47 10.02 16.64
CA GLY A 145 -6.96 9.10 17.66
C GLY A 145 -7.05 9.75 19.05
N SER A 146 -7.87 9.17 19.91
CA SER A 146 -7.97 9.57 21.33
C SER A 146 -6.73 9.21 22.17
N ALA A 147 -5.90 8.28 21.69
CA ALA A 147 -4.65 7.89 22.31
C ALA A 147 -3.63 7.46 21.23
N PRO A 148 -2.32 7.65 21.48
CA PRO A 148 -1.28 7.14 20.59
C PRO A 148 -1.44 5.64 20.36
N THR A 149 -1.57 5.24 19.10
CA THR A 149 -1.76 3.84 18.71
C THR A 149 -0.93 3.54 17.47
N VAL A 150 -0.35 2.35 17.41
CA VAL A 150 0.29 1.82 16.20
C VAL A 150 -0.73 0.92 15.49
N PRO A 151 -1.22 1.27 14.28
CA PRO A 151 -2.11 0.39 13.54
C PRO A 151 -1.45 -0.97 13.29
N PRO A 152 -2.15 -2.11 13.50
CA PRO A 152 -1.59 -3.43 13.24
C PRO A 152 -1.56 -3.78 11.74
N VAL A 153 -1.53 -2.77 10.86
CA VAL A 153 -1.59 -2.87 9.40
C VAL A 153 -0.59 -1.88 8.80
N LEU A 154 -0.04 -2.22 7.62
CA LEU A 154 0.81 -1.32 6.85
C LEU A 154 -0.06 -0.35 6.05
N LEU A 155 -0.51 0.72 6.70
CA LEU A 155 -1.51 1.62 6.14
C LEU A 155 -0.96 2.44 4.97
N ALA A 156 0.21 3.03 5.12
CA ALA A 156 0.84 3.80 4.05
C ALA A 156 1.34 2.90 2.91
N ASP A 157 1.95 1.75 3.20
CA ASP A 157 2.47 0.85 2.14
C ASP A 157 1.34 0.30 1.27
N ILE A 158 0.22 -0.11 1.88
CA ILE A 158 -0.91 -0.72 1.16
C ILE A 158 -1.83 0.37 0.63
N ALA A 159 -2.38 1.21 1.50
CA ALA A 159 -3.43 2.13 1.13
C ALA A 159 -2.88 3.41 0.47
N GLY A 160 -1.65 3.81 0.77
CA GLY A 160 -1.00 4.99 0.18
C GLY A 160 -0.06 4.68 -0.98
N GLY A 161 0.56 3.50 -0.99
CA GLY A 161 1.41 3.06 -2.09
C GLY A 161 0.64 2.21 -3.09
N THR A 162 0.22 1.03 -2.64
CA THR A 162 -0.28 -0.02 -3.54
C THR A 162 -1.60 0.36 -4.23
N TYR A 163 -2.60 0.84 -3.48
CA TYR A 163 -3.91 1.16 -4.05
C TYR A 163 -3.87 2.28 -5.10
N PRO A 164 -3.30 3.47 -4.83
CA PRO A 164 -3.19 4.49 -5.86
C PRO A 164 -2.28 4.05 -7.01
N ALA A 165 -1.22 3.27 -6.76
CA ALA A 165 -0.41 2.72 -7.85
C ALA A 165 -1.23 1.84 -8.79
N VAL A 166 -1.99 0.88 -8.25
CA VAL A 166 -2.83 -0.02 -9.07
C VAL A 166 -3.86 0.77 -9.88
N ILE A 167 -4.56 1.72 -9.25
CA ILE A 167 -5.56 2.55 -9.94
C ILE A 167 -4.91 3.37 -11.06
N ASN A 168 -3.82 4.07 -10.77
CA ASN A 168 -3.12 4.90 -11.75
C ASN A 168 -2.50 4.08 -12.89
N ILE A 169 -1.99 2.88 -12.61
CA ILE A 169 -1.49 1.96 -13.64
C ILE A 169 -2.63 1.53 -14.58
N LEU A 170 -3.79 1.16 -14.04
CA LEU A 170 -4.95 0.77 -14.85
C LEU A 170 -5.44 1.92 -15.72
N LEU A 171 -5.50 3.14 -15.16
CA LEU A 171 -5.85 4.34 -15.92
C LEU A 171 -4.81 4.70 -16.98
N ALA A 172 -3.52 4.58 -16.68
CA ALA A 172 -2.44 4.82 -17.63
C ALA A 172 -2.44 3.79 -18.77
N LEU A 173 -2.72 2.51 -18.48
CA LEU A 173 -2.91 1.48 -19.49
C LEU A 173 -4.09 1.82 -20.40
N ARG A 174 -5.22 2.25 -19.81
CA ARG A 174 -6.39 2.67 -20.59
C ARG A 174 -6.11 3.89 -21.45
N GLN A 175 -5.37 4.87 -20.93
CA GLN A 175 -4.95 6.04 -21.69
C GLN A 175 -4.04 5.63 -22.86
N ARG A 176 -3.08 4.74 -22.60
CA ARG A 176 -2.15 4.21 -23.60
C ARG A 176 -2.85 3.43 -24.71
N ASP A 177 -3.95 2.75 -24.43
CA ASP A 177 -4.75 2.08 -25.48
C ASP A 177 -5.34 3.09 -26.49
N ILE A 178 -5.55 4.34 -26.06
CA ILE A 178 -6.09 5.42 -26.89
C ILE A 178 -4.96 6.22 -27.56
N THR A 179 -3.94 6.63 -26.79
CA THR A 179 -2.88 7.53 -27.28
C THR A 179 -1.71 6.80 -27.90
N GLY A 180 -1.55 5.51 -27.58
CA GLY A 180 -0.37 4.74 -27.92
C GLY A 180 0.88 5.08 -27.09
N THR A 181 0.80 5.97 -26.11
CA THR A 181 1.95 6.46 -25.31
C THR A 181 1.86 6.03 -23.85
N GLY A 182 3.01 5.72 -23.26
CA GLY A 182 3.15 5.46 -21.83
C GLY A 182 3.35 6.75 -21.02
N SER A 183 3.60 6.60 -19.72
CA SER A 183 3.75 7.71 -18.79
C SER A 183 4.58 7.34 -17.56
N HIS A 184 5.07 8.36 -16.85
CA HIS A 184 5.64 8.20 -15.50
C HIS A 184 4.56 8.51 -14.46
N LEU A 185 4.36 7.59 -13.53
CA LEU A 185 3.46 7.72 -12.39
C LEU A 185 4.31 7.84 -11.12
N ASP A 186 4.26 9.00 -10.47
CA ASP A 186 4.90 9.25 -9.18
C ASP A 186 3.87 9.10 -8.05
N ILE A 187 4.04 8.08 -7.21
CA ILE A 187 3.15 7.76 -6.10
C ILE A 187 3.88 8.02 -4.78
N SER A 188 3.41 9.03 -4.06
CA SER A 188 3.82 9.34 -2.69
C SER A 188 2.91 8.61 -1.70
N MET A 189 3.51 7.69 -0.92
CA MET A 189 2.78 6.97 0.13
C MET A 189 2.20 7.92 1.18
N THR A 190 2.87 9.04 1.46
CA THR A 190 2.40 10.05 2.41
C THR A 190 1.28 10.91 1.83
N ASP A 191 1.39 11.40 0.60
CA ASP A 191 0.35 12.30 0.04
C ASP A 191 -0.97 11.56 -0.18
N ALA A 192 -0.90 10.28 -0.54
CA ALA A 192 -2.08 9.45 -0.67
C ALA A 192 -2.80 9.19 0.67
N MET A 193 -2.19 9.50 1.82
CA MET A 193 -2.82 9.32 3.13
C MET A 193 -3.87 10.38 3.49
N PHE A 194 -3.85 11.56 2.85
CA PHE A 194 -4.78 12.65 3.20
C PHE A 194 -6.26 12.25 3.03
N VAL A 195 -6.57 11.33 2.11
CA VAL A 195 -7.93 10.81 1.93
C VAL A 195 -8.47 10.11 3.18
N PHE A 196 -7.61 9.51 4.01
CA PHE A 196 -8.02 8.88 5.26
C PHE A 196 -8.25 9.90 6.39
N ALA A 197 -7.80 11.15 6.21
CA ALA A 197 -8.04 12.25 7.13
C ALA A 197 -9.29 13.07 6.77
N TRP A 198 -10.17 12.57 5.89
CA TRP A 198 -11.27 13.36 5.31
C TRP A 198 -12.16 14.06 6.36
N GLU A 199 -12.48 13.42 7.49
CA GLU A 199 -13.32 14.00 8.54
C GLU A 199 -12.59 15.14 9.26
N ALA A 200 -11.29 14.97 9.51
CA ALA A 200 -10.44 15.99 10.10
C ALA A 200 -10.28 17.19 9.15
N LEU A 201 -10.07 16.94 7.85
CA LEU A 201 -10.01 17.97 6.82
C LEU A 201 -11.33 18.73 6.72
N ALA A 202 -12.47 18.02 6.68
CA ALA A 202 -13.79 18.63 6.68
C ALA A 202 -14.05 19.48 7.93
N SER A 203 -13.65 19.00 9.10
CA SER A 203 -13.75 19.76 10.36
C SER A 203 -12.88 21.02 10.33
N ARG A 204 -11.64 20.91 9.83
CA ARG A 204 -10.74 22.05 9.70
C ARG A 204 -11.28 23.10 8.73
N TRP A 205 -11.82 22.69 7.59
CA TRP A 205 -12.37 23.61 6.59
C TRP A 205 -13.69 24.24 7.02
N GLY A 206 -14.57 23.47 7.66
CA GLY A 206 -15.88 23.97 8.10
C GLY A 206 -15.86 24.77 9.40
N ALA A 207 -15.04 24.36 10.38
CA ALA A 207 -15.04 24.90 11.74
C ALA A 207 -13.68 25.51 12.16
N GLY A 208 -12.70 25.60 11.25
CA GLY A 208 -11.38 26.17 11.54
C GLY A 208 -10.52 25.34 12.50
N SER A 209 -10.99 24.18 12.97
CA SER A 209 -10.31 23.39 14.00
C SER A 209 -10.57 21.88 13.82
N VAL A 210 -9.67 21.07 14.37
CA VAL A 210 -9.81 19.61 14.43
C VAL A 210 -9.81 19.16 15.90
N PRO A 211 -10.88 19.48 16.66
CA PRO A 211 -10.94 19.07 18.04
C PRO A 211 -11.14 17.54 18.11
N PRO A 212 -10.25 16.79 18.78
CA PRO A 212 -10.27 15.31 18.76
C PRO A 212 -11.59 14.69 19.23
N ASP A 213 -12.31 15.35 20.13
CA ASP A 213 -13.60 14.92 20.67
C ASP A 213 -14.78 15.07 19.70
N ARG A 214 -14.60 15.76 18.56
CA ARG A 214 -15.66 15.98 17.55
C ARG A 214 -15.61 15.03 16.37
N LEU A 215 -14.52 14.28 16.20
CA LEU A 215 -14.41 13.31 15.11
C LEU A 215 -15.28 12.09 15.46
N ARG A 216 -16.22 11.75 14.59
CA ARG A 216 -17.23 10.70 14.83
C ARG A 216 -16.63 9.31 14.78
N PHE A 217 -15.57 9.10 14.01
CA PHE A 217 -15.04 7.77 13.69
C PHE A 217 -13.74 7.40 14.43
N ASN A 218 -13.26 8.25 15.35
CA ASN A 218 -11.96 8.06 16.01
C ASN A 218 -12.03 7.38 17.39
N GLY A 219 -13.20 6.87 17.79
CA GLY A 219 -13.36 6.19 19.07
C GLY A 219 -13.74 7.10 20.26
N THR A 220 -13.84 8.42 20.08
CA THR A 220 -14.16 9.35 21.18
C THR A 220 -15.64 9.36 21.55
N SER A 221 -16.52 9.14 20.58
CA SER A 221 -17.96 9.06 20.80
C SER A 221 -18.35 7.77 21.53
N PRO A 222 -19.25 7.82 22.54
CA PRO A 222 -19.83 6.60 23.12
C PRO A 222 -20.64 5.80 22.07
N ARG A 223 -21.02 6.43 20.97
CA ARG A 223 -21.74 5.77 19.88
C ARG A 223 -20.83 4.98 18.94
N TYR A 224 -19.52 5.19 18.99
CA TYR A 224 -18.55 4.60 18.07
C TYR A 224 -17.24 4.29 18.81
N ARG A 225 -17.16 3.14 19.51
CA ARG A 225 -15.96 2.74 20.29
C ARG A 225 -15.98 1.29 20.74
N HIS A 226 -14.88 0.87 21.35
CA HIS A 226 -14.76 -0.39 22.09
C HIS A 226 -15.17 -0.23 23.56
N TYR A 227 -15.79 -1.28 24.09
CA TYR A 227 -16.20 -1.43 25.50
C TYR A 227 -15.65 -2.73 26.06
N ALA A 228 -14.97 -2.66 27.21
CA ALA A 228 -14.52 -3.85 27.92
C ALA A 228 -15.70 -4.59 28.56
N THR A 229 -15.69 -5.91 28.49
CA THR A 229 -16.66 -6.80 29.11
C THR A 229 -16.07 -7.49 30.35
N ARG A 230 -16.93 -8.13 31.15
CA ARG A 230 -16.51 -8.82 32.40
C ARG A 230 -15.58 -10.01 32.15
N ASP A 231 -15.60 -10.60 30.96
CA ASP A 231 -14.75 -11.72 30.55
C ASP A 231 -13.44 -11.25 29.86
N ASP A 232 -13.01 -10.02 30.12
CA ASP A 232 -11.79 -9.40 29.58
C ASP A 232 -11.72 -9.36 28.04
N ARG A 233 -12.88 -9.41 27.39
CA ARG A 233 -13.03 -9.20 25.94
C ARG A 233 -13.56 -7.80 25.66
N PHE A 234 -13.72 -7.49 24.38
CA PHE A 234 -14.26 -6.21 23.94
C PHE A 234 -15.49 -6.42 23.07
N ILE A 235 -16.50 -5.57 23.28
CA ILE A 235 -17.59 -5.36 22.34
C ILE A 235 -17.33 -4.05 21.59
N VAL A 236 -17.58 -4.06 20.28
CA VAL A 236 -17.52 -2.87 19.43
C VAL A 236 -18.94 -2.33 19.26
N VAL A 237 -19.13 -1.04 19.53
CA VAL A 237 -20.39 -0.34 19.29
C VAL A 237 -20.17 0.70 18.20
N ALA A 238 -21.00 0.67 17.18
CA ALA A 238 -21.06 1.65 16.08
C ALA A 238 -22.53 2.05 15.83
N ALA A 239 -23.18 2.59 16.87
CA ALA A 239 -24.59 3.00 16.88
C ALA A 239 -24.71 4.52 16.71
N LEU A 240 -24.23 5.04 15.57
CA LEU A 240 -24.14 6.49 15.31
C LEU A 240 -25.51 7.16 15.25
N GLU A 241 -26.46 6.53 14.58
CA GLU A 241 -27.82 7.03 14.40
C GLU A 241 -28.63 6.90 15.70
N GLU A 242 -29.43 7.93 16.00
CA GLU A 242 -30.17 8.06 17.26
C GLU A 242 -31.01 6.81 17.59
N ARG A 243 -31.74 6.29 16.61
CA ARG A 243 -32.57 5.08 16.79
C ARG A 243 -31.78 3.86 17.26
N PHE A 244 -30.55 3.69 16.78
CA PHE A 244 -29.70 2.55 17.16
C PHE A 244 -29.08 2.80 18.53
N TRP A 245 -28.68 4.04 18.81
CA TRP A 245 -28.19 4.42 20.13
C TRP A 245 -29.25 4.21 21.22
N GLN A 246 -30.48 4.66 21.00
CA GLN A 246 -31.56 4.46 21.96
C GLN A 246 -31.88 2.99 22.19
N ARG A 247 -31.87 2.18 21.12
CA ARG A 247 -32.03 0.73 21.25
C ARG A 247 -30.89 0.11 22.05
N PHE A 248 -29.65 0.52 21.79
CA PHE A 248 -28.48 0.04 22.53
C PHE A 248 -28.59 0.36 24.02
N VAL A 249 -28.85 1.64 24.36
CA VAL A 249 -29.06 2.13 25.74
C VAL A 249 -30.15 1.34 26.47
N LYS A 250 -31.29 1.10 25.80
CA LYS A 250 -32.39 0.29 26.34
C LYS A 250 -31.96 -1.15 26.64
N VAL A 251 -31.23 -1.79 25.71
CA VAL A 251 -30.80 -3.20 25.86
C VAL A 251 -29.79 -3.37 27.00
N ILE A 252 -28.89 -2.41 27.21
CA ILE A 252 -27.90 -2.46 28.30
C ILE A 252 -28.45 -1.98 29.64
N GLY A 253 -29.75 -1.69 29.74
CA GLY A 253 -30.41 -1.31 30.98
C GLY A 253 -30.00 0.06 31.52
N LEU A 254 -29.42 0.94 30.69
CA LEU A 254 -29.20 2.33 31.07
C LEU A 254 -30.51 3.10 30.82
N GLU A 255 -31.06 3.73 31.87
CA GLU A 255 -32.16 4.69 31.66
C GLU A 255 -31.69 5.84 30.78
N PRO A 256 -32.55 6.39 29.89
CA PRO A 256 -32.24 7.57 29.11
C PRO A 256 -32.23 8.82 30.00
N ARG A 257 -31.29 8.93 30.96
CA ARG A 257 -30.95 10.21 31.58
C ARG A 257 -30.11 11.00 30.58
N MET A 258 -30.77 11.69 29.66
CA MET A 258 -30.10 12.71 28.85
C MET A 258 -29.81 13.94 29.74
N PRO A 259 -28.57 14.41 29.80
CA PRO A 259 -28.27 15.72 29.26
C PRO A 259 -27.94 15.50 27.78
N THR A 260 -28.64 16.23 26.91
CA THR A 260 -28.24 16.47 25.53
C THR A 260 -26.72 16.63 25.50
N ILE A 261 -26.00 15.71 24.84
CA ILE A 261 -24.54 15.69 24.86
C ILE A 261 -24.02 17.00 24.24
N ARG A 262 -23.72 17.99 25.09
CA ARG A 262 -22.49 18.77 24.94
C ARG A 262 -21.37 17.81 25.35
N MET A 263 -20.41 17.61 24.46
CA MET A 263 -19.24 16.74 24.67
C MET A 263 -18.56 17.10 25.99
N ILE A 264 -18.77 16.29 27.01
CA ILE A 264 -18.06 16.37 28.29
C ILE A 264 -17.72 14.93 28.70
N HIS A 265 -16.47 14.79 29.17
CA HIS A 265 -15.73 13.58 29.55
C HIS A 265 -16.54 12.41 30.14
N PRO A 266 -16.09 11.15 29.93
CA PRO A 266 -16.82 9.97 30.37
C PRO A 266 -16.72 9.76 31.89
N PRO A 267 -17.82 9.38 32.57
CA PRO A 267 -17.73 8.76 33.88
C PRO A 267 -17.29 7.30 33.73
N ARG A 268 -16.44 6.83 34.66
CA ARG A 268 -16.14 5.40 34.82
C ARG A 268 -17.43 4.67 35.21
N LEU A 269 -17.79 3.62 34.47
CA LEU A 269 -18.83 2.66 34.86
C LEU A 269 -18.41 2.04 36.20
N LYS A 270 -19.13 2.36 37.28
CA LYS A 270 -18.97 1.69 38.58
C LYS A 270 -19.74 0.37 38.54
N ARG A 271 -19.02 -0.68 38.97
CA ARG A 271 -19.37 -2.06 39.35
C ARG A 271 -20.78 -2.56 39.06
#